data_AF-A0A7C5F967-F1
#
_entry.id   AF-A0A7C5F967-F1
#
_cell.length_a   1.000
_cell.length_b   1.000
_cell.length_c   1.000
_cell.angle_alpha   90.00
_cell.angle_beta   90.00
_cell.angle_gamma   90.00
#
_symmetry.space_group_name_H-M   'P 1'
#
loop_
_entity.id
_entity.type
_entity.pdbx_description
1 polymer ?
#
loop_
_entity_poly.entity_id
_entity_poly.type
_entity_poly.pdbx_seq_one_letter_code
_entity_poly.pdbx_strand_id
1 'polypeptide(L)'
;MRKLSKKKVRWSIREMEKGEESVRKIAKSQRITARWARELYRRYVERGEYPYLREGGRKKRRIEESEIKKVIEKFQTPPLEP
;
A
#
# COMPACT_ATOMS: atom_id res chain seq x y z
N MET A 1 6.02 -14.04 -6.34
CA MET A 1 4.60 -13.73 -6.01
C MET A 1 4.30 -12.32 -6.52
N ARG A 2 3.39 -12.13 -7.50
CA ARG A 2 3.05 -10.77 -8.00
C ARG A 2 2.27 -10.01 -6.92
N LYS A 3 2.58 -8.72 -6.71
CA LYS A 3 1.85 -7.83 -5.78
C LYS A 3 0.34 -7.93 -6.00
N LEU A 4 -0.43 -7.90 -4.91
CA LEU A 4 -1.88 -7.88 -4.96
C LEU A 4 -2.35 -6.53 -5.54
N SER A 5 -2.98 -6.54 -6.70
CA SER A 5 -3.52 -5.32 -7.30
C SER A 5 -4.88 -4.97 -6.71
N LYS A 6 -5.31 -3.72 -6.85
CA LYS A 6 -6.64 -3.26 -6.42
C LYS A 6 -7.77 -4.12 -7.00
N LYS A 7 -7.65 -4.55 -8.27
CA LYS A 7 -8.64 -5.42 -8.94
C LYS A 7 -8.74 -6.78 -8.25
N LYS A 8 -7.61 -7.37 -7.84
CA LYS A 8 -7.61 -8.65 -7.12
C LYS A 8 -8.27 -8.55 -5.75
N VAL A 9 -7.96 -7.48 -5.00
CA VAL A 9 -8.58 -7.22 -3.69
C VAL A 9 -10.09 -7.14 -3.82
N ARG A 10 -10.60 -6.34 -4.76
CA ARG A 10 -12.04 -6.19 -4.98
C ARG A 10 -12.71 -7.51 -5.37
N TRP A 11 -12.10 -8.25 -6.29
CA TRP A 11 -12.66 -9.53 -6.71
C TRP A 11 -12.69 -10.54 -5.55
N SER A 12 -11.61 -10.65 -4.77
CA SER A 12 -11.58 -11.55 -3.60
C SER A 12 -12.63 -11.21 -2.55
N ILE A 13 -12.85 -9.93 -2.25
CA ILE A 13 -13.86 -9.51 -1.28
C ILE A 13 -15.25 -9.81 -1.80
N ARG A 14 -15.55 -9.48 -3.06
CA ARG A 14 -16.85 -9.76 -3.68
C ARG A 14 -17.18 -11.25 -3.69
N GLU A 15 -16.22 -12.13 -4.01
CA GLU A 15 -16.45 -13.57 -3.95
C GLU A 15 -16.62 -14.09 -2.52
N MET A 16 -15.96 -13.45 -1.54
CA MET A 16 -16.17 -13.78 -0.13
C MET A 16 -17.54 -13.32 0.39
N GLU A 17 -18.06 -12.17 -0.07
CA GLU A 17 -19.42 -11.70 0.28
C GLU A 17 -20.51 -12.61 -0.27
N LYS A 18 -20.31 -13.18 -1.47
CA LYS A 18 -21.27 -14.14 -2.05
C LYS A 18 -21.39 -15.44 -1.23
N GLY A 19 -20.29 -15.88 -0.60
CA GLY A 19 -20.27 -17.11 0.20
C GLY A 19 -20.37 -18.43 -0.59
N GLU A 20 -20.43 -18.39 -1.92
CA GLU A 20 -20.59 -19.56 -2.79
C GLU A 20 -19.30 -20.39 -2.94
N GLU A 21 -18.14 -19.73 -2.89
CA GLU A 21 -16.84 -20.39 -3.03
C GLU A 21 -16.11 -20.52 -1.69
N SER A 22 -15.42 -21.65 -1.51
CA SER A 22 -14.51 -21.81 -0.39
C SER A 22 -13.35 -20.79 -0.46
N VAL A 23 -12.93 -20.28 0.70
CA VAL A 23 -11.79 -19.36 0.82
C VAL A 23 -10.52 -19.88 0.14
N ARG A 24 -10.28 -21.20 0.18
CA ARG A 24 -9.12 -21.84 -0.47
C ARG A 24 -9.20 -21.70 -2.00
N LYS A 25 -10.39 -21.82 -2.59
CA LYS A 25 -10.61 -21.71 -4.05
C LYS A 25 -10.43 -20.27 -4.53
N ILE A 26 -11.01 -19.30 -3.81
CA ILE A 26 -10.81 -17.86 -4.04
C ILE A 26 -9.31 -17.51 -3.98
N ALA A 27 -8.62 -18.00 -2.95
CA ALA A 27 -7.20 -17.77 -2.75
C ALA A 27 -6.35 -18.38 -3.88
N LYS A 28 -6.67 -19.61 -4.31
CA LYS A 28 -6.01 -20.29 -5.44
C LYS A 28 -6.19 -19.52 -6.75
N SER A 29 -7.40 -19.03 -7.03
CA SER A 29 -7.71 -18.22 -8.22
C SER A 29 -6.84 -16.96 -8.30
N GLN A 30 -6.68 -16.24 -7.19
CA GLN A 30 -5.89 -15.01 -7.15
C GLN A 30 -4.38 -15.22 -6.92
N ARG A 31 -3.97 -16.49 -6.69
CA ARG A 31 -2.61 -16.90 -6.30
C ARG A 31 -2.14 -16.23 -5.00
N ILE A 32 -3.00 -16.23 -3.99
CA ILE A 32 -2.73 -15.76 -2.62
C ILE A 32 -2.90 -16.89 -1.61
N THR A 33 -2.46 -16.67 -0.38
CA THR A 33 -2.71 -17.63 0.70
C THR A 33 -4.13 -17.47 1.25
N ALA A 34 -4.74 -18.57 1.70
CA ALA A 34 -6.08 -18.53 2.31
C ALA A 34 -6.13 -17.64 3.56
N ARG A 35 -5.02 -17.60 4.33
CA ARG A 35 -4.86 -16.67 5.46
C ARG A 35 -4.98 -15.21 5.01
N TRP A 36 -4.35 -14.86 3.89
CA TRP A 36 -4.42 -13.49 3.36
C TRP A 36 -5.80 -13.13 2.83
N ALA A 37 -6.51 -14.07 2.19
CA ALA A 37 -7.90 -13.86 1.79
C ALA A 37 -8.81 -13.53 2.99
N ARG A 38 -8.70 -14.30 4.09
CA ARG A 38 -9.43 -14.02 5.34
C ARG A 38 -9.08 -12.67 5.94
N GLU A 39 -7.79 -12.32 5.94
CA GLU A 39 -7.32 -11.04 6.45
C GLU A 39 -7.88 -9.86 5.66
N LEU A 40 -7.93 -9.95 4.32
CA LEU A 40 -8.52 -8.92 3.46
C LEU A 40 -10.00 -8.74 3.78
N TYR A 41 -10.75 -9.84 3.90
CA TYR A 41 -12.17 -9.78 4.22
C TYR A 41 -12.41 -9.20 5.62
N ARG A 42 -11.67 -9.66 6.63
CA ARG A 42 -11.73 -9.11 7.99
C ARG A 42 -11.51 -7.61 8.01
N ARG A 43 -10.45 -7.12 7.34
CA ARG A 43 -10.17 -5.67 7.28
C ARG A 43 -11.25 -4.88 6.57
N TYR A 44 -11.85 -5.45 5.53
CA TYR A 44 -12.97 -4.83 4.82
C TYR A 44 -14.19 -4.71 5.73
N VAL A 45 -14.55 -5.78 6.45
CA VAL A 45 -15.67 -5.77 7.41
C VAL A 45 -15.41 -4.80 8.57
N GLU A 46 -14.19 -4.78 9.13
CA GLU A 46 -13.83 -3.90 10.25
C GLU A 46 -13.80 -2.41 9.87
N ARG A 47 -13.34 -2.07 8.66
CA ARG A 47 -13.12 -0.67 8.24
C ARG A 47 -14.20 -0.11 7.31
N GLY A 48 -15.04 -0.96 6.71
CA GLY A 48 -15.97 -0.57 5.65
C GLY A 48 -15.30 -0.18 4.32
N GLU A 49 -13.97 -0.35 4.21
CA GLU A 49 -13.20 0.08 3.05
C GLU A 49 -12.33 -1.05 2.48
N TYR A 50 -12.07 -1.01 1.17
CA TYR A 50 -11.19 -1.98 0.53
C TYR A 50 -9.74 -1.84 1.01
N PRO A 51 -9.11 -2.90 1.56
CA PRO A 51 -7.75 -2.86 2.09
C PRO A 51 -6.71 -2.90 0.96
N TYR A 52 -6.53 -1.77 0.28
CA TYR A 52 -5.49 -1.64 -0.72
C TYR A 52 -4.11 -1.57 -0.07
N LEU A 53 -3.18 -2.39 -0.56
CA LEU A 53 -1.78 -2.29 -0.19
C LEU A 53 -1.24 -0.93 -0.63
N ARG A 54 -0.68 -0.19 0.31
CA ARG A 54 0.09 1.02 0.01
C ARG A 54 1.36 0.63 -0.74
N GLU A 55 1.87 1.55 -1.54
CA GLU A 55 3.17 1.36 -2.16
C GLU A 55 4.22 1.18 -1.06
N GLY A 56 5.03 0.13 -1.22
CA GLY A 56 6.17 -0.09 -0.34
C GLY A 56 7.22 0.99 -0.59
N GLY A 57 7.92 1.39 0.46
CA GLY A 57 8.97 2.40 0.39
C GLY A 57 9.38 2.83 1.79
N ARG A 58 10.56 3.44 1.90
CA ARG A 58 11.00 4.07 3.15
C ARG A 58 10.11 5.29 3.39
N LYS A 59 9.56 5.42 4.60
CA LYS A 59 8.88 6.66 4.99
C LYS A 59 9.85 7.83 4.77
N LYS A 60 9.42 8.86 4.02
CA LYS A 60 10.24 10.06 3.84
C LYS A 60 10.53 10.67 5.22
N ARG A 61 11.77 11.07 5.46
CA ARG A 61 12.11 11.89 6.63
C ARG A 61 11.35 13.22 6.48
N ARG A 62 10.74 13.72 7.56
CA ARG A 62 10.27 15.11 7.57
C ARG A 62 11.51 15.99 7.50
N ILE A 63 11.57 16.83 6.49
CA ILE A 63 12.61 17.86 6.38
C ILE A 63 11.99 19.09 7.02
N GLU A 64 12.61 19.61 8.08
CA GLU A 64 12.16 20.83 8.74
C GLU A 64 12.39 22.04 7.84
N GLU A 65 11.54 23.07 7.93
CA GLU A 65 11.65 24.27 7.09
C GLU A 65 13.01 24.97 7.23
N SER A 66 13.62 24.89 8.42
CA SER A 66 14.97 25.40 8.70
C SER A 66 16.06 24.69 7.90
N GLU A 67 15.90 23.38 7.67
CA GLU A 67 16.81 22.56 6.87
C GLU A 67 16.67 22.91 5.38
N ILE A 68 15.44 23.13 4.92
CA ILE A 68 15.14 23.58 3.55
C ILE A 68 15.75 24.97 3.28
N LYS A 69 15.56 25.92 4.20
CA LYS A 69 16.13 27.28 4.08
C LYS A 69 17.65 27.27 3.99
N LYS A 70 18.33 26.53 4.88
CA LYS A 70 19.81 26.39 4.84
C LYS A 70 20.32 25.84 3.51
N VAL A 71 19.60 24.87 2.94
CA VAL A 71 19.94 24.31 1.63
C VAL A 71 19.77 25.37 0.54
N ILE A 72 18.64 26.08 0.52
CA ILE A 72 18.37 27.13 -0.47
C ILE A 72 19.43 28.24 -0.37
N GLU A 73 19.75 28.73 0.82
CA GLU A 73 20.78 29.74 1.05
C GLU A 73 22.13 29.30 0.48
N LYS A 74 22.56 28.06 0.77
CA LYS A 74 23.83 27.52 0.27
C LYS A 74 23.90 27.47 -1.27
N PHE A 75 22.76 27.24 -1.94
CA PHE A 75 22.71 27.16 -3.40
C PHE A 75 22.41 28.50 -4.10
N GLN A 76 22.02 29.55 -3.36
CA GLN A 76 21.85 30.90 -3.87
C GLN A 76 23.15 31.73 -3.78
N THR A 77 24.03 31.41 -2.83
CA THR A 77 25.36 32.02 -2.79
C THR A 77 26.24 31.37 -3.87
N PRO A 78 26.68 32.09 -4.92
CA PRO A 78 27.66 31.57 -5.84
C PRO A 78 28.95 31.21 -5.07
N PRO A 79 29.66 30.14 -5.44
CA PRO A 79 30.92 29.80 -4.77
C PRO A 79 31.86 31.00 -4.84
N LEU A 80 32.38 31.42 -3.68
CA LEU A 80 33.45 32.41 -3.64
C LEU A 80 34.60 31.84 -4.47
N GLU A 81 34.89 32.50 -5.61
CA GLU A 81 36.03 32.14 -6.45
C GLU A 81 37.32 32.25 -5.62
N PRO A 82 38.28 31.33 -5.84
CA PRO A 82 39.51 31.24 -5.03
C PRO A 82 40.42 32.47 -5.17
#